data_AF-A0A7W5L292-F1
#
_entry.id   AF-A0A7W5L292-F1
#
_cell.length_a   1.000
_cell.length_b   1.000
_cell.length_c   1.000
_cell.angle_alpha   90.00
_cell.angle_beta   90.00
_cell.angle_gamma   90.00
#
_symmetry.space_group_name_H-M   'P 1'
#
loop_
_entity.id
_entity.type
_entity.pdbx_description
1 polymer ?
#
loop_
_entity_poly.entity_id
_entity_poly.type
_entity_poly.pdbx_seq_one_letter_code
_entity_poly.pdbx_strand_id
1 'polypeptide(L)' 'MTKVLNSRAIIIAADRLDDCKDYLETDFHQLIDHALSVGWSIDEVVVALSGLAEEEISVPERAVTFH' A
#
# COMPACT_ATOMS: atom_id res chain seq x y z
N MET A 1 4.37 12.22 10.35
CA MET A 1 5.34 11.15 10.67
C MET A 1 6.12 10.82 9.42
N THR A 2 7.44 10.68 9.49
CA THR A 2 8.28 10.36 8.33
C THR A 2 8.61 8.87 8.37
N LYS A 3 8.21 8.10 7.35
CA LYS A 3 8.58 6.69 7.20
C LYS A 3 9.54 6.57 6.01
N VAL A 4 10.70 5.95 6.22
CA VAL A 4 11.70 5.74 5.17
C VAL A 4 11.45 4.37 4.55
N LEU A 5 11.19 4.33 3.24
CA LEU A 5 11.07 3.10 2.44
C LEU A 5 12.06 3.19 1.28
N ASN A 6 12.97 2.22 1.18
CA ASN A 6 13.88 2.00 0.04
C ASN A 6 14.51 3.29 -0.55
N SER A 7 15.36 3.96 0.22
CA SER A 7 16.25 5.07 -0.23
C SER A 7 15.57 6.34 -0.78
N ARG A 8 14.23 6.38 -0.86
CA ARG A 8 13.44 7.55 -1.21
C ARG A 8 12.73 8.07 0.04
N ALA A 9 12.97 9.33 0.39
CA ALA A 9 12.21 9.99 1.45
C ALA A 9 10.81 10.29 0.93
N ILE A 10 9.83 9.44 1.28
CA ILE A 10 8.42 9.67 0.99
C ILE A 10 7.90 10.60 2.09
N ILE A 11 7.65 11.86 1.73
CA ILE A 11 7.07 12.86 2.62
C ILE A 11 5.61 13.07 2.20
N ILE A 12 4.69 12.58 3.01
CA ILE A 12 3.24 12.75 2.83
C ILE A 12 2.72 13.46 4.08
N ALA A 13 1.87 14.46 3.88
CA ALA A 13 1.19 15.13 4.98
C ALA A 13 0.24 14.15 5.69
N ALA A 14 0.09 14.29 7.01
CA ALA A 14 -0.65 13.30 7.81
C ALA A 14 -2.14 13.22 7.41
N ASP A 15 -2.76 14.37 7.21
CA ASP A 15 -4.12 14.53 6.69
C ASP A 15 -4.29 13.85 5.33
N ARG A 16 -3.38 14.11 4.39
CA ARG A 16 -3.39 13.47 3.06
C ARG A 16 -3.23 11.96 3.12
N LEU A 17 -2.48 11.45 4.08
CA LEU A 17 -2.30 10.01 4.27
C LEU A 17 -3.57 9.37 4.79
N ASP A 18 -4.26 10.03 5.73
CA ASP A 18 -5.50 9.50 6.29
C ASP A 18 -6.64 9.57 5.25
N ASP A 19 -6.79 10.68 4.51
CA ASP A 19 -7.73 10.77 3.38
C ASP A 19 -7.48 9.67 2.31
N CYS A 20 -6.20 9.37 2.05
CA CYS A 20 -5.82 8.32 1.11
C CYS A 20 -6.21 6.92 1.62
N LYS A 21 -6.06 6.66 2.93
CA LYS A 21 -6.50 5.40 3.53
C LYS A 21 -8.01 5.26 3.46
N ASP A 22 -8.75 6.29 3.84
CA ASP A 22 -10.22 6.29 3.83
C ASP A 22 -10.74 6.04 2.40
N TYR A 23 -10.11 6.65 1.39
CA TYR A 23 -10.43 6.42 -0.01
C TYR A 23 -10.17 4.96 -0.45
N LEU A 24 -9.07 4.35 -0.01
CA LEU A 24 -8.66 3.00 -0.42
C LEU A 24 -9.29 1.88 0.42
N GLU A 25 -9.85 2.18 1.59
CA GLU A 25 -10.26 1.18 2.59
C GLU A 25 -11.24 0.13 2.05
N THR A 26 -12.24 0.58 1.28
CA THR A 26 -13.27 -0.33 0.74
C THR A 26 -12.67 -1.33 -0.25
N ASP A 27 -11.88 -0.84 -1.21
CA ASP A 27 -11.26 -1.68 -2.24
C ASP A 27 -10.22 -2.62 -1.62
N PHE A 28 -9.50 -2.13 -0.61
CA PHE A 28 -8.53 -2.93 0.14
C PHE A 28 -9.19 -4.11 0.87
N HIS A 29 -10.32 -3.87 1.55
CA HIS A 29 -11.06 -4.95 2.20
C HIS A 29 -11.61 -5.96 1.19
N GLN A 30 -12.14 -5.51 0.05
CA GLN A 30 -12.61 -6.42 -1.01
C GLN A 30 -11.50 -7.32 -1.54
N LEU A 31 -10.29 -6.78 -1.71
CA LEU A 31 -9.14 -7.54 -2.17
C LEU A 31 -8.73 -8.62 -1.14
N ILE A 32 -8.72 -8.27 0.15
CA ILE A 32 -8.47 -9.22 1.23
C ILE A 32 -9.55 -10.30 1.25
N ASP A 33 -10.82 -9.92 1.25
CA ASP A 33 -11.94 -10.86 1.30
C ASP A 33 -11.91 -11.83 0.12
N HIS A 34 -11.54 -11.36 -1.07
CA HIS A 34 -11.37 -12.22 -2.23
C HIS A 34 -10.25 -13.24 -2.03
N ALA A 35 -9.08 -12.82 -1.56
CA ALA A 35 -7.96 -13.72 -1.30
C ALA A 35 -8.28 -14.77 -0.21
N LEU A 36 -8.99 -14.36 0.84
CA LEU A 36 -9.47 -15.29 1.87
C LEU A 36 -10.49 -16.28 1.28
N SER A 37 -11.38 -15.83 0.40
CA SER A 37 -12.41 -16.69 -0.20
C SER A 37 -11.85 -17.83 -1.06
N VAL A 38 -10.65 -17.65 -1.63
CA VAL A 38 -9.95 -18.67 -2.42
C VAL A 38 -9.04 -19.58 -1.58
N GLY A 39 -8.97 -19.34 -0.27
CA GLY A 39 -8.32 -20.23 0.70
C GLY A 39 -6.96 -19.77 1.23
N TRP A 40 -6.53 -18.54 0.93
CA TRP A 40 -5.31 -17.99 1.53
C TRP A 40 -5.55 -17.59 2.99
N SER A 41 -4.50 -17.65 3.82
CA SER A 41 -4.56 -17.09 5.17
C SER A 41 -4.36 -15.58 5.16
N ILE A 42 -4.88 -14.90 6.18
CA ILE A 42 -4.71 -13.44 6.31
C ILE A 42 -3.24 -13.03 6.42
N ASP A 43 -2.40 -13.86 7.07
CA ASP A 43 -0.97 -13.60 7.21
C ASP A 43 -0.26 -13.63 5.86
N GLU A 44 -0.57 -14.63 5.02
CA GLU A 44 -0.02 -14.73 3.65
C GLU A 44 -0.42 -13.52 2.79
N VAL A 45 -1.69 -13.10 2.89
CA VAL A 45 -2.22 -11.96 2.13
C VAL A 45 -1.52 -10.66 2.53
N VAL A 46 -1.38 -10.40 3.83
CA VAL A 46 -0.72 -9.18 4.34
C VAL A 46 0.76 -9.13 3.93
N VAL A 47 1.48 -10.25 4.01
CA VAL A 47 2.88 -10.34 3.59
C VAL A 47 3.01 -10.11 2.08
N ALA A 48 2.15 -10.74 1.27
CA ALA A 48 2.17 -10.58 -0.18
C ALA A 48 1.88 -9.13 -0.59
N LEU A 49 0.87 -8.49 0.01
CA LEU A 49 0.53 -7.09 -0.30
C LEU A 49 1.65 -6.11 0.09
N SER A 50 2.32 -6.36 1.20
CA SER A 50 3.47 -5.57 1.62
C SER A 50 4.62 -5.68 0.59
N GLY A 51 4.90 -6.90 0.10
CA GLY A 51 5.89 -7.12 -0.95
C GLY A 51 5.54 -6.42 -2.27
N LEU A 52 4.28 -6.55 -2.72
CA LEU A 52 3.81 -5.88 -3.93
C LEU A 52 3.90 -4.35 -3.83
N ALA A 53 3.60 -3.77 -2.67
CA ALA A 53 3.75 -2.33 -2.45
C ALA A 53 5.21 -1.87 -2.52
N GLU A 54 6.15 -2.67 -2.00
CA GLU A 54 7.58 -2.40 -2.10
C GLU A 54 8.08 -2.47 -3.55
N GLU A 55 7.57 -3.42 -4.33
CA GLU A 55 7.86 -3.53 -5.76
C GLU A 55 7.39 -2.29 -6.53
N GLU A 56 6.15 -1.83 -6.31
CA GLU A 56 5.61 -0.62 -6.94
C GLU A 56 6.42 0.64 -6.64
N ILE A 57 6.89 0.81 -5.39
CA ILE A 57 7.76 1.93 -5.00
C ILE A 57 9.12 1.86 -5.71
N SER A 58 9.59 0.64 -5.98
CA SER A 58 10.88 0.38 -6.63
C SER A 58 10.84 0.64 -8.14
N VAL A 59 9.65 0.78 -8.75
CA VAL A 59 9.47 1.11 -10.18
C VAL A 59 9.64 2.62 -10.41
N PRO A 60 10.72 3.08 -11.07
CA PRO A 60 11.03 4.51 -11.18
C PRO A 60 10.00 5.33 -11.98
N GLU A 61 9.34 4.70 -12.96
CA GLU A 61 8.41 5.34 -13.90
C GLU A 61 7.02 5.60 -13.30
N ARG A 62 6.63 4.84 -12.26
CA ARG A 62 5.32 4.98 -11.58
C ARG A 62 5.39 5.86 -10.34
N ALA A 63 6.59 6.15 -9.86
CA ALA A 63 6.85 7.02 -8.73
C ALA A 63 6.74 8.52 -9.08
N VAL A 64 5.66 8.91 -9.75
CA VAL A 64 5.28 10.30 -9.92
C VAL A 64 4.60 10.74 -8.64
N THR A 65 5.39 11.30 -7.72
CA THR A 65 4.86 12.06 -6.60
C THR A 65 4.26 13.34 -7.18
N PHE A 66 2.95 13.39 -7.39
CA PHE A 66 2.29 14.67 -7.64
C PHE A 66 2.47 15.53 -6.39
N HIS A 67 3.29 16.59 -6.54
CA HIS A 67 3.46 17.67 -5.57
C HIS A 67 2.19 18.51 -5.45
#